data_AF-A0A917VAZ5-F1
#
_entry.id   AF-A0A917VAZ5-F1
#
_cell.length_a   1.000
_cell.length_b   1.000
_cell.length_c   1.000
_cell.angle_alpha   90.00
_cell.angle_beta   90.00
_cell.angle_gamma   90.00
#
_symmetry.space_group_name_H-M   'P 1'
#
loop_
_entity.id
_entity.type
_entity.pdbx_description
1 polymer ?
#
loop_
_entity_poly.entity_id
_entity_poly.type
_entity_poly.pdbx_seq_one_letter_code
_entity_poly.pdbx_strand_id
1 'polypeptide(L)'
;MNVVELIVSEGRIWARATETHWDIVPSVMLNSDHNGLIAGQPLNLDGRTASAVRHVVDEWLAFDGLSFSTAAAMRVVLTELLGGLRIELPCDRLVVVHPTSWSRRTRERFDDAARSLTNDVEFVPIAERVSNTDEATRRLTRSVCFEFDSLSTTATLVEYDGRGAHVGICEYDPVLAPVELASPAGRRALETMLTEHGELHRVRLLHVFGRVPPEILTVVREVAESVYEHPVEIRQRLALEISCPVVPVPVYTPTIAPSQAEWVGGLRARAAQDRPSRTRAFAVVAAVATVAIAAAAGLFLHIRGPEPSDSAALDTSARTPVPATFGHQPLTVTPPSSAPTTTVESVGRITFDIPAGWHRDVTSTRIELRPDSATPQRITLTQKAIGADVTIDAVRADLENQARGRPAGSLSPIRRGTVLSGQPGLSYDEHPADGSTVRWSVVLEKGLQVSTGCQYRGDWEAIRSACETVIGRLHVDS
;
A
#
# COMPACT_ATOMS: atom_id res chain seq x y z
N MET A 1 -1.30 -20.78 -11.38
CA MET A 1 -0.78 -19.95 -10.29
C MET A 1 -1.43 -20.40 -9.00
N ASN A 2 -0.65 -20.89 -8.04
CA ASN A 2 -1.14 -21.31 -6.73
C ASN A 2 -1.16 -20.11 -5.80
N VAL A 3 -2.28 -19.38 -5.79
CA VAL A 3 -2.51 -18.29 -4.83
C VAL A 3 -3.28 -18.85 -3.64
N VAL A 4 -2.79 -18.55 -2.44
CA VAL A 4 -3.42 -18.95 -1.17
C VAL A 4 -3.87 -17.70 -0.44
N GLU A 5 -5.09 -17.70 0.05
CA GLU A 5 -5.59 -16.66 0.93
C GLU A 5 -5.55 -17.15 2.38
N LEU A 6 -4.95 -16.36 3.27
CA LEU A 6 -4.97 -16.57 4.71
C LEU A 6 -5.81 -15.47 5.37
N ILE A 7 -6.71 -15.84 6.26
CA ILE A 7 -7.43 -14.92 7.12
C ILE A 7 -6.97 -15.19 8.55
N VAL A 8 -6.24 -14.22 9.10
CA VAL A 8 -5.57 -14.32 10.38
C VAL A 8 -6.38 -13.59 11.45
N SER A 9 -6.72 -14.29 12.52
CA SER A 9 -7.12 -13.69 13.80
C SER A 9 -6.28 -14.28 14.93
N GLU A 10 -6.41 -13.73 16.14
CA GLU A 10 -5.67 -14.26 17.30
C GLU A 10 -6.03 -15.73 17.59
N GLY A 11 -7.30 -16.09 17.42
CA GLY A 11 -7.81 -17.41 17.76
C GLY A 11 -7.72 -18.46 16.64
N ARG A 12 -7.58 -18.03 15.38
CA ARG A 12 -7.61 -18.96 14.23
C ARG A 12 -6.94 -18.34 13.01
N ILE A 13 -6.22 -19.16 12.25
CA ILE A 13 -5.86 -18.84 10.87
C ILE A 13 -6.67 -19.74 9.97
N TRP A 14 -7.46 -19.14 9.09
CA TRP A 14 -8.17 -19.83 8.04
C TRP A 14 -7.42 -19.67 6.72
N ALA A 15 -7.33 -20.73 5.94
CA ALA A 15 -6.62 -20.73 4.67
C ALA A 15 -7.50 -21.30 3.55
N ARG A 16 -7.37 -20.74 2.36
CA ARG A 16 -8.08 -21.20 1.16
C ARG A 16 -7.17 -21.20 -0.05
N ALA A 17 -7.16 -22.32 -0.75
CA ALA A 17 -6.72 -22.44 -2.14
C ALA A 17 -7.95 -22.56 -3.05
N THR A 18 -7.74 -22.74 -4.36
CA THR A 18 -8.83 -22.78 -5.36
C THR A 18 -9.93 -23.78 -5.02
N GLU A 19 -9.57 -24.98 -4.54
CA GLU A 19 -10.51 -26.08 -4.30
C GLU A 19 -10.54 -26.57 -2.84
N THR A 20 -9.55 -26.18 -2.04
CA THR A 20 -9.38 -26.65 -0.65
C THR A 20 -9.39 -25.48 0.32
N HIS A 21 -9.88 -25.74 1.53
CA HIS A 21 -9.73 -24.85 2.66
C HIS A 21 -9.23 -25.65 3.86
N TRP A 22 -8.53 -24.98 4.76
CA TRP A 22 -8.02 -25.55 5.99
C TRP A 22 -7.98 -24.46 7.05
N ASP A 23 -7.99 -24.85 8.31
CA ASP A 23 -7.86 -23.90 9.40
C ASP A 23 -7.14 -24.50 10.60
N ILE A 24 -6.45 -23.64 11.32
CA ILE A 24 -5.62 -24.04 12.44
C ILE A 24 -5.71 -23.02 13.57
N VAL A 25 -5.60 -23.48 14.81
CA VAL A 25 -5.30 -22.58 15.93
C VAL A 25 -3.84 -22.13 15.78
N PRO A 26 -3.51 -20.84 15.79
CA PRO A 26 -2.17 -20.34 15.54
C PRO A 26 -1.25 -20.49 16.76
N SER A 27 -1.23 -21.68 17.33
CA SER A 27 -0.49 -22.02 18.53
C SER A 27 0.62 -23.00 18.22
N VAL A 28 1.64 -23.00 19.07
CA VAL A 28 2.73 -23.96 19.07
C VAL A 28 2.94 -24.55 20.46
N MET A 29 3.44 -25.78 20.51
CA MET A 29 3.96 -26.42 21.72
C MET A 29 5.19 -27.27 21.39
N LEU A 30 5.94 -27.65 22.43
CA LEU A 30 7.02 -28.63 22.28
C LEU A 30 6.50 -29.96 21.75
N ASN A 31 7.24 -30.55 20.83
CA ASN A 31 7.01 -31.93 20.42
C ASN A 31 7.40 -32.92 21.54
N SER A 32 7.02 -34.20 21.39
CA SER A 32 7.32 -35.26 22.37
C SER A 32 8.81 -35.41 22.68
N ASP A 33 9.67 -35.08 21.72
CA ASP A 33 11.11 -35.26 21.79
C ASP A 33 11.83 -34.02 22.34
N HIS A 34 11.09 -32.96 22.71
CA HIS A 34 11.60 -31.68 23.21
C HIS A 34 12.70 -31.05 22.33
N ASN A 35 12.66 -31.29 21.03
CA ASN A 35 13.67 -30.80 20.07
C ASN A 35 13.08 -29.92 18.97
N GLY A 36 11.76 -29.68 19.00
CA GLY A 36 11.06 -28.89 18.00
C GLY A 36 9.68 -28.46 18.47
N LEU A 37 8.98 -27.76 17.58
CA LEU A 37 7.63 -27.28 17.80
C LEU A 37 6.64 -28.04 16.91
N ILE A 38 5.43 -28.25 17.43
CA ILE A 38 4.25 -28.68 16.67
C ILE A 38 3.18 -27.59 16.77
N ALA A 39 2.36 -27.45 15.73
CA ALA A 39 1.31 -26.43 15.66
C ALA A 39 -0.10 -26.98 15.91
N GLY A 40 -1.05 -26.08 16.19
CA GLY A 40 -2.48 -26.36 16.11
C GLY A 40 -3.14 -26.88 17.38
N GLN A 41 -2.42 -26.89 18.50
CA GLN A 41 -2.95 -27.37 19.78
C GLN A 41 -3.72 -26.26 20.50
N PRO A 42 -4.93 -26.51 21.04
CA PRO A 42 -5.70 -25.46 21.71
C PRO A 42 -4.90 -24.75 22.81
N LEU A 43 -5.04 -23.43 22.90
CA LEU A 43 -4.41 -22.66 23.98
C LEU A 43 -4.94 -23.14 25.33
N ASN A 44 -4.03 -23.35 26.27
CA ASN A 44 -4.32 -23.88 27.59
C ASN A 44 -3.60 -23.09 28.69
N LEU A 45 -4.16 -23.14 29.91
CA LEU A 45 -3.65 -22.38 31.05
C LEU A 45 -2.41 -23.02 31.71
N ASP A 46 -2.02 -24.23 31.28
CA ASP A 46 -0.86 -24.93 31.85
C ASP A 46 0.49 -24.45 31.29
N GLY A 47 0.47 -23.48 30.37
CA GLY A 47 1.66 -22.85 29.78
C GLY A 47 2.39 -23.70 28.74
N ARG A 48 1.82 -24.86 28.34
CA ARG A 48 2.47 -25.75 27.38
C ARG A 48 2.27 -25.32 25.93
N THR A 49 1.31 -24.43 25.68
CA THR A 49 1.01 -23.88 24.36
C THR A 49 1.20 -22.36 24.37
N ALA A 50 1.67 -21.81 23.25
CA ALA A 50 1.77 -20.35 23.06
C ALA A 50 1.21 -19.96 21.69
N SER A 51 0.59 -18.79 21.60
CA SER A 51 0.08 -18.26 20.32
C SER A 51 1.20 -17.63 19.49
N ALA A 52 1.53 -18.24 18.36
CA ALA A 52 2.52 -17.69 17.43
C ALA A 52 2.06 -16.36 16.82
N VAL A 53 0.76 -16.19 16.56
CA VAL A 53 0.19 -14.95 16.03
C VAL A 53 0.29 -13.81 17.04
N ARG A 54 -0.10 -14.06 18.29
CA ARG A 54 -0.05 -13.03 19.34
C ARG A 54 1.36 -12.53 19.61
N HIS A 55 2.32 -13.45 19.60
CA HIS A 55 3.71 -13.17 19.91
C HIS A 55 4.55 -12.80 18.68
N VAL A 56 3.97 -12.65 17.48
CA VAL A 56 4.72 -12.51 16.21
C VAL A 56 5.76 -11.38 16.21
N VAL A 57 5.59 -10.34 17.04
CA VAL A 57 6.54 -9.23 17.19
C VAL A 57 7.65 -9.47 18.24
N ASP A 58 7.46 -10.47 19.10
CA ASP A 58 8.42 -10.91 20.09
C ASP A 58 9.54 -11.69 19.41
N GLU A 59 10.73 -11.64 19.99
CA GLU A 59 11.90 -12.32 19.41
C GLU A 59 11.87 -13.83 19.69
N TRP A 60 11.45 -14.23 20.89
CA TRP A 60 11.59 -15.59 21.39
C TRP A 60 10.34 -16.04 22.15
N LEU A 61 10.00 -17.32 21.97
CA LEU A 61 9.08 -18.08 22.79
C LEU A 61 9.87 -19.06 23.65
N ALA A 62 9.58 -19.07 24.96
CA ALA A 62 10.24 -19.96 25.91
C ALA A 62 9.30 -21.11 26.31
N PHE A 63 9.82 -22.34 26.27
CA PHE A 63 9.13 -23.55 26.71
C PHE A 63 10.07 -24.43 27.52
N ASP A 64 9.78 -24.69 28.80
CA ASP A 64 10.53 -25.62 29.65
C ASP A 64 12.07 -25.46 29.58
N GLY A 65 12.56 -24.21 29.56
CA GLY A 65 13.99 -23.89 29.49
C GLY A 65 14.61 -23.87 28.08
N LEU A 66 13.83 -24.21 27.05
CA LEU A 66 14.18 -24.03 25.65
C LEU A 66 13.63 -22.70 25.13
N SER A 67 14.30 -22.12 24.14
CA SER A 67 13.83 -20.92 23.45
C SER A 67 13.81 -21.13 21.95
N PHE A 68 12.75 -20.65 21.30
CA PHE A 68 12.55 -20.73 19.87
C PHE A 68 12.25 -19.34 19.35
N SER A 69 12.82 -18.95 18.21
CA SER A 69 12.46 -17.68 17.60
C SER A 69 10.98 -17.69 17.23
N THR A 70 10.27 -16.58 17.42
CA THR A 70 8.85 -16.55 17.04
C THR A 70 8.65 -16.75 15.54
N ALA A 71 9.58 -16.30 14.70
CA ALA A 71 9.56 -16.57 13.27
C ALA A 71 9.56 -18.08 12.95
N ALA A 72 10.35 -18.87 13.69
CA ALA A 72 10.33 -20.33 13.55
C ALA A 72 9.00 -20.94 14.00
N ALA A 73 8.41 -20.45 15.10
CA ALA A 73 7.10 -20.88 15.55
C ALA A 73 6.00 -20.56 14.53
N MET A 74 5.99 -19.34 14.00
CA MET A 74 5.07 -18.93 12.94
C MET A 74 5.23 -19.79 11.68
N ARG A 75 6.47 -20.07 11.26
CA ARG A 75 6.74 -20.94 10.12
C ARG A 75 6.20 -22.36 10.33
N VAL A 76 6.27 -22.92 11.55
CA VAL A 76 5.68 -24.23 11.86
C VAL A 76 4.15 -24.18 11.70
N VAL A 77 3.48 -23.13 12.19
CA VAL A 77 2.03 -22.93 11.99
C VAL A 77 1.68 -22.83 10.51
N LEU A 78 2.41 -22.01 9.74
CA LEU A 78 2.15 -21.85 8.31
C LEU A 78 2.43 -23.13 7.51
N THR A 79 3.48 -23.88 7.88
CA THR A 79 3.79 -25.16 7.23
C THR A 79 2.68 -26.18 7.44
N GLU A 80 2.18 -26.31 8.67
CA GLU A 80 1.07 -27.21 9.00
C GLU A 80 -0.21 -26.80 8.25
N LEU A 81 -0.52 -25.50 8.24
CA LEU A 81 -1.68 -24.94 7.55
C LEU A 81 -1.65 -25.18 6.04
N LEU A 82 -0.52 -24.89 5.38
CA LEU A 82 -0.36 -25.09 3.94
C LEU A 82 -0.26 -26.58 3.58
N GLY A 83 0.32 -27.40 4.44
CA GLY A 83 0.31 -28.86 4.31
C GLY A 83 -1.12 -29.43 4.31
N GLY A 84 -2.00 -28.88 5.16
CA GLY A 84 -3.43 -29.22 5.19
C GLY A 84 -4.17 -28.92 3.89
N LEU A 85 -3.74 -27.88 3.15
CA LEU A 85 -4.30 -27.54 1.83
C LEU A 85 -3.86 -28.50 0.72
N ARG A 86 -2.81 -29.31 0.94
CA ARG A 86 -2.21 -30.25 -0.03
C ARG A 86 -1.76 -29.59 -1.33
N ILE A 87 -1.19 -28.39 -1.23
CA ILE A 87 -0.62 -27.66 -2.36
C ILE A 87 0.89 -27.89 -2.46
N GLU A 88 1.45 -27.64 -3.65
CA GLU A 88 2.90 -27.60 -3.83
C GLU A 88 3.47 -26.28 -3.29
N LEU A 89 4.62 -26.37 -2.60
CA LEU A 89 5.35 -25.23 -2.04
C LEU A 89 6.70 -25.05 -2.75
N PRO A 90 7.19 -23.81 -2.90
CA PRO A 90 6.55 -22.56 -2.48
C PRO A 90 5.34 -22.20 -3.37
N CYS A 91 4.27 -21.66 -2.77
CA CYS A 91 3.14 -21.17 -3.56
C CYS A 91 3.47 -19.81 -4.22
N ASP A 92 2.77 -19.47 -5.31
CA ASP A 92 3.12 -18.28 -6.10
C ASP A 92 2.87 -16.98 -5.34
N ARG A 93 1.76 -16.92 -4.58
CA ARG A 93 1.39 -15.76 -3.79
C ARG A 93 0.57 -16.17 -2.59
N LEU A 94 0.79 -15.48 -1.49
CA LEU A 94 0.01 -15.61 -0.27
C LEU A 94 -0.64 -14.26 0.07
N VAL A 95 -1.97 -14.19 0.04
CA VAL A 95 -2.75 -13.01 0.41
C VAL A 95 -3.13 -13.14 1.89
N VAL A 96 -2.51 -12.35 2.75
CA VAL A 96 -2.76 -12.31 4.20
C VAL A 96 -3.79 -11.24 4.51
N VAL A 97 -5.02 -11.66 4.76
CA VAL A 97 -6.04 -10.84 5.42
C VAL A 97 -5.73 -10.82 6.92
N HIS A 98 -5.28 -9.69 7.44
CA HIS A 98 -4.72 -9.58 8.79
C HIS A 98 -5.51 -8.62 9.69
N PRO A 99 -5.38 -8.72 11.03
CA PRO A 99 -6.01 -7.79 11.95
C PRO A 99 -5.63 -6.35 11.61
N THR A 100 -6.60 -5.44 11.54
CA THR A 100 -6.35 -4.08 11.02
C THR A 100 -5.36 -3.29 11.87
N SER A 101 -5.28 -3.60 13.17
CA SER A 101 -4.35 -3.02 14.12
C SER A 101 -2.89 -3.47 13.95
N TRP A 102 -2.60 -4.45 13.09
CA TRP A 102 -1.23 -4.92 12.88
C TRP A 102 -0.31 -3.81 12.37
N SER A 103 0.76 -3.58 13.11
CA SER A 103 1.82 -2.67 12.70
C SER A 103 2.57 -3.17 11.46
N ARG A 104 3.32 -2.28 10.81
CA ARG A 104 4.27 -2.67 9.76
C ARG A 104 5.25 -3.74 10.26
N ARG A 105 5.80 -3.59 11.46
CA ARG A 105 6.72 -4.56 12.07
C ARG A 105 6.09 -5.95 12.22
N THR A 106 4.83 -6.00 12.64
CA THR A 106 4.05 -7.24 12.75
C THR A 106 3.95 -7.93 11.38
N ARG A 107 3.63 -7.16 10.33
CA ARG A 107 3.54 -7.67 8.95
C ARG A 107 4.90 -8.12 8.41
N GLU A 108 5.97 -7.37 8.65
CA GLU A 108 7.34 -7.75 8.24
C GLU A 108 7.79 -9.04 8.92
N ARG A 109 7.52 -9.22 10.22
CA ARG A 109 7.83 -10.48 10.93
C ARG A 109 7.02 -11.67 10.41
N PHE A 110 5.76 -11.44 10.07
CA PHE A 110 4.93 -12.47 9.45
C PHE A 110 5.45 -12.84 8.05
N ASP A 111 5.78 -11.84 7.26
CA ASP A 111 6.37 -11.98 5.92
C ASP A 111 7.69 -12.76 5.97
N ASP A 112 8.61 -12.41 6.88
CA ASP A 112 9.86 -13.15 7.10
C ASP A 112 9.63 -14.65 7.36
N ALA A 113 8.59 -15.00 8.13
CA ALA A 113 8.22 -16.39 8.39
C ALA A 113 7.57 -17.07 7.18
N ALA A 114 6.84 -16.32 6.34
CA ALA A 114 6.15 -16.82 5.15
C ALA A 114 7.07 -16.97 3.93
N ARG A 115 8.15 -16.20 3.81
CA ARG A 115 9.05 -16.16 2.64
C ARG A 115 9.68 -17.49 2.25
N SER A 116 9.81 -18.45 3.18
CA SER A 116 10.27 -19.81 2.83
C SER A 116 9.18 -20.68 2.19
N LEU A 117 7.93 -20.23 2.19
CA LEU A 117 6.74 -20.99 1.79
C LEU A 117 6.03 -20.38 0.57
N THR A 118 6.39 -19.15 0.17
CA THR A 118 5.78 -18.45 -0.96
C THR A 118 6.75 -17.49 -1.64
N ASN A 119 6.51 -17.20 -2.92
CA ASN A 119 7.29 -16.24 -3.70
C ASN A 119 6.87 -14.78 -3.45
N ASP A 120 5.63 -14.54 -3.04
CA ASP A 120 5.04 -13.21 -2.90
C ASP A 120 4.04 -13.17 -1.74
N VAL A 121 4.03 -12.09 -0.96
CA VAL A 121 3.11 -11.90 0.16
C VAL A 121 2.41 -10.56 0.01
N GLU A 122 1.08 -10.60 -0.04
CA GLU A 122 0.21 -9.43 -0.11
C GLU A 122 -0.57 -9.30 1.19
N PHE A 123 -0.60 -8.11 1.80
CA PHE A 123 -1.32 -7.87 3.06
C PHE A 123 -2.56 -7.02 2.82
N VAL A 124 -3.70 -7.46 3.37
CA VAL A 124 -4.98 -6.76 3.31
C VAL A 124 -5.56 -6.66 4.72
N PRO A 125 -5.98 -5.48 5.21
CA PRO A 125 -6.65 -5.38 6.50
C PRO A 125 -8.00 -6.10 6.53
N ILE A 126 -8.36 -6.72 7.66
CA ILE A 126 -9.68 -7.34 7.85
C ILE A 126 -10.80 -6.32 7.62
N ALA A 127 -10.69 -5.11 8.17
CA ALA A 127 -11.73 -4.10 8.05
C ALA A 127 -12.00 -3.69 6.59
N GLU A 128 -10.93 -3.56 5.80
CA GLU A 128 -11.03 -3.31 4.36
C GLU A 128 -11.66 -4.51 3.64
N ARG A 129 -11.21 -5.73 3.97
CA ARG A 129 -11.72 -6.94 3.33
C ARG A 129 -13.21 -7.19 3.60
N VAL A 130 -13.62 -7.09 4.85
CA VAL A 130 -15.02 -7.19 5.28
C VAL A 130 -15.88 -6.17 4.54
N SER A 131 -15.38 -4.95 4.42
CA SER A 131 -16.07 -3.84 3.76
C SER A 131 -16.22 -4.06 2.26
N ASN A 132 -15.16 -4.51 1.57
CA ASN A 132 -15.18 -4.74 0.13
C ASN A 132 -16.03 -5.95 -0.31
N THR A 133 -16.21 -6.93 0.58
CA THR A 133 -17.00 -8.14 0.29
C THR A 133 -18.51 -7.95 0.50
N ASP A 134 -18.91 -6.97 1.31
CA ASP A 134 -20.31 -6.70 1.59
C ASP A 134 -20.95 -5.80 0.54
N GLU A 135 -21.93 -6.30 -0.23
CA GLU A 135 -22.60 -5.48 -1.25
C GLU A 135 -23.33 -4.25 -0.69
N ALA A 136 -23.77 -4.28 0.58
CA ALA A 136 -24.44 -3.14 1.20
C ALA A 136 -23.53 -1.93 1.38
N THR A 137 -22.21 -2.13 1.38
CA THR A 137 -21.24 -1.04 1.56
C THR A 137 -21.00 -0.22 0.30
N ARG A 138 -21.30 -0.77 -0.89
CA ARG A 138 -21.04 -0.11 -2.19
C ARG A 138 -21.67 1.27 -2.34
N ARG A 139 -22.72 1.56 -1.55
CA ARG A 139 -23.44 2.85 -1.56
C ARG A 139 -23.19 3.66 -0.29
N LEU A 140 -22.40 3.15 0.64
CA LEU A 140 -22.03 3.84 1.86
C LEU A 140 -20.80 4.69 1.58
N THR A 141 -20.73 5.83 2.25
CA THR A 141 -19.50 6.62 2.30
C THR A 141 -18.58 6.15 3.42
N ARG A 142 -19.15 5.51 4.46
CA ARG A 142 -18.45 5.04 5.65
C ARG A 142 -19.16 3.86 6.32
N SER A 143 -18.38 2.99 6.96
CA SER A 143 -18.83 1.93 7.87
C SER A 143 -17.84 1.78 9.02
N VAL A 144 -18.23 1.07 10.08
CA VAL A 144 -17.32 0.72 11.18
C VAL A 144 -17.16 -0.80 11.21
N CYS A 145 -15.95 -1.29 11.40
CA CYS A 145 -15.65 -2.71 11.59
C CYS A 145 -15.03 -2.93 12.97
N PHE A 146 -15.67 -3.75 13.79
CA PHE A 146 -15.13 -4.28 15.03
C PHE A 146 -14.50 -5.63 14.80
N GLU A 147 -13.25 -5.79 15.20
CA GLU A 147 -12.54 -7.07 15.23
C GLU A 147 -12.37 -7.45 16.70
N PHE A 148 -13.15 -8.45 17.13
CA PHE A 148 -13.07 -8.98 18.48
C PHE A 148 -12.12 -10.18 18.51
N ASP A 149 -10.99 -9.99 19.17
CA ASP A 149 -10.04 -11.04 19.50
C ASP A 149 -10.30 -11.57 20.91
N SER A 150 -9.45 -12.49 21.38
CA SER A 150 -9.71 -13.18 22.65
C SER A 150 -9.51 -12.28 23.87
N LEU A 151 -8.57 -11.33 23.79
CA LEU A 151 -8.24 -10.38 24.86
C LEU A 151 -8.32 -8.90 24.44
N SER A 152 -8.65 -8.61 23.19
CA SER A 152 -8.62 -7.24 22.67
C SER A 152 -9.70 -6.99 21.63
N THR A 153 -9.96 -5.71 21.37
CA THR A 153 -10.91 -5.25 20.35
C THR A 153 -10.25 -4.18 19.49
N THR A 154 -10.39 -4.29 18.17
CA THR A 154 -10.05 -3.22 17.24
C THR A 154 -11.33 -2.63 16.66
N ALA A 155 -11.49 -1.32 16.69
CA ALA A 155 -12.56 -0.62 16.00
C ALA A 155 -11.96 0.18 14.84
N THR A 156 -12.50 -0.01 13.64
CA THR A 156 -11.98 0.64 12.44
C THR A 156 -13.11 1.36 11.71
N LEU A 157 -12.97 2.68 11.53
CA LEU A 157 -13.73 3.43 10.55
C LEU A 157 -13.17 3.14 9.16
N VAL A 158 -14.01 2.60 8.29
CA VAL A 158 -13.72 2.35 6.89
C VAL A 158 -14.42 3.41 6.06
N GLU A 159 -13.68 4.07 5.19
CA GLU A 159 -14.21 5.05 4.24
C GLU A 159 -14.21 4.47 2.83
N TYR A 160 -15.06 5.01 1.96
CA TYR A 160 -15.20 4.57 0.59
C TYR A 160 -14.95 5.73 -0.36
N ASP A 161 -14.05 5.53 -1.32
CA ASP A 161 -13.77 6.49 -2.39
C ASP A 161 -13.84 5.84 -3.78
N GLY A 162 -13.36 6.54 -4.81
CA GLY A 162 -13.35 6.04 -6.18
C GLY A 162 -12.47 4.81 -6.42
N ARG A 163 -11.66 4.38 -5.43
CA ARG A 163 -10.74 3.23 -5.48
C ARG A 163 -11.24 2.04 -4.68
N GLY A 164 -12.22 2.22 -3.79
CA GLY A 164 -12.80 1.14 -2.99
C GLY A 164 -12.88 1.51 -1.51
N ALA A 165 -12.95 0.50 -0.65
CA ALA A 165 -12.86 0.69 0.79
C ALA A 165 -11.40 0.91 1.22
N HIS A 166 -11.16 1.85 2.13
CA HIS A 166 -9.86 2.05 2.76
C HIS A 166 -10.01 2.37 4.25
N VAL A 167 -8.98 2.02 5.02
CA VAL A 167 -8.93 2.28 6.46
C VAL A 167 -8.79 3.79 6.70
N GLY A 168 -9.76 4.39 7.39
CA GLY A 168 -9.72 5.79 7.79
C GLY A 168 -9.10 5.96 9.19
N ILE A 169 -9.79 5.46 10.21
CA ILE A 169 -9.36 5.54 11.62
C ILE A 169 -9.35 4.12 12.18
N CYS A 170 -8.29 3.74 12.88
CA CYS A 170 -8.17 2.45 13.57
C CYS A 170 -7.84 2.70 15.04
N GLU A 171 -8.75 2.31 15.92
CA GLU A 171 -8.59 2.33 17.37
C GLU A 171 -8.41 0.90 17.87
N TYR A 172 -7.46 0.69 18.79
CA TYR A 172 -7.13 -0.61 19.35
C TYR A 172 -7.18 -0.53 20.87
N ASP A 173 -8.03 -1.35 21.47
CA ASP A 173 -8.12 -1.52 22.91
C ASP A 173 -7.56 -2.92 23.29
N PRO A 174 -6.40 -2.99 23.98
CA PRO A 174 -5.76 -4.24 24.36
C PRO A 174 -6.38 -4.93 25.58
N VAL A 175 -7.35 -4.29 26.26
CA VAL A 175 -7.98 -4.81 27.49
C VAL A 175 -9.49 -4.98 27.36
N LEU A 176 -10.09 -4.51 26.28
CA LEU A 176 -11.49 -4.76 25.95
C LEU A 176 -11.60 -6.03 25.09
N ALA A 177 -11.95 -7.16 25.69
CA ALA A 177 -12.36 -8.34 24.95
C ALA A 177 -13.89 -8.54 25.01
N PRO A 178 -14.45 -9.51 24.27
CA PRO A 178 -15.87 -9.81 24.31
C PRO A 178 -16.41 -10.08 25.72
N VAL A 179 -15.63 -10.71 26.60
CA VAL A 179 -16.11 -11.08 27.94
C VAL A 179 -16.27 -9.86 28.86
N GLU A 180 -15.50 -8.81 28.64
CA GLU A 180 -15.52 -7.57 29.39
C GLU A 180 -16.79 -6.76 29.12
N LEU A 181 -17.43 -6.96 27.96
CA LEU A 181 -18.71 -6.34 27.59
C LEU A 181 -19.89 -6.80 28.47
N ALA A 182 -19.73 -7.87 29.25
CA ALA A 182 -20.70 -8.23 30.29
C ALA A 182 -20.72 -7.21 31.44
N SER A 183 -19.64 -6.45 31.64
CA SER A 183 -19.50 -5.48 32.72
C SER A 183 -19.90 -4.06 32.30
N PRO A 184 -20.36 -3.20 33.23
CA PRO A 184 -20.61 -1.78 32.93
C PRO A 184 -19.35 -1.03 32.47
N ALA A 185 -18.17 -1.42 32.93
CA ALA A 185 -16.91 -0.79 32.53
C ALA A 185 -16.56 -1.10 31.07
N GLY A 186 -16.67 -2.37 30.65
CA GLY A 186 -16.46 -2.76 29.26
C GLY A 186 -17.47 -2.14 28.30
N ARG A 187 -18.75 -2.04 28.72
CA ARG A 187 -19.77 -1.32 27.94
C ARG A 187 -19.42 0.15 27.71
N ARG A 188 -18.93 0.85 28.74
CA ARG A 188 -18.46 2.25 28.60
C ARG A 188 -17.22 2.38 27.73
N ALA A 189 -16.30 1.41 27.77
CA ALA A 189 -15.15 1.39 26.88
C ALA A 189 -15.61 1.26 25.41
N LEU A 190 -16.52 0.33 25.13
CA LEU A 190 -17.13 0.20 23.80
C LEU A 190 -17.88 1.47 23.36
N GLU A 191 -18.64 2.09 24.26
CA GLU A 191 -19.32 3.37 24.03
C GLU A 191 -18.32 4.47 23.65
N THR A 192 -17.18 4.52 24.34
CA THR A 192 -16.10 5.47 24.06
C THR A 192 -15.54 5.26 22.65
N MET A 193 -15.18 4.02 22.29
CA MET A 193 -14.70 3.70 20.93
C MET A 193 -15.73 4.11 19.87
N LEU A 194 -17.02 3.76 20.08
CA LEU A 194 -18.09 4.13 19.15
C LEU A 194 -18.30 5.64 19.05
N THR A 195 -18.14 6.38 20.14
CA THR A 195 -18.28 7.84 20.19
C THR A 195 -17.12 8.53 19.46
N GLU A 196 -15.88 8.09 19.69
CA GLU A 196 -14.70 8.58 18.97
C GLU A 196 -14.82 8.38 17.46
N HIS A 197 -15.46 7.29 17.03
CA HIS A 197 -15.80 7.05 15.61
C HIS A 197 -17.09 7.77 15.15
N GLY A 198 -18.00 8.11 16.07
CA GLY A 198 -19.35 8.59 15.80
C GLY A 198 -19.51 10.11 15.73
N GLU A 199 -18.76 10.87 16.54
CA GLU A 199 -18.89 12.35 16.61
C GLU A 199 -18.55 13.06 15.29
N LEU A 200 -17.92 12.37 14.33
CA LEU A 200 -17.54 12.95 13.04
C LEU A 200 -18.31 12.36 11.85
N HIS A 201 -19.06 11.26 11.99
CA HIS A 201 -19.43 10.42 10.85
C HIS A 201 -20.80 9.73 10.96
N ARG A 202 -21.64 9.87 9.92
CA ARG A 202 -22.96 9.20 9.78
C ARG A 202 -22.78 7.72 9.43
N VAL A 203 -22.46 6.88 10.40
CA VAL A 203 -22.26 5.43 10.24
C VAL A 203 -23.61 4.71 10.13
N ARG A 204 -23.86 4.01 9.02
CA ARG A 204 -25.13 3.24 8.85
C ARG A 204 -24.98 1.74 9.00
N LEU A 205 -23.75 1.25 8.96
CA LEU A 205 -23.41 -0.16 8.98
C LEU A 205 -22.21 -0.38 9.89
N LEU A 206 -22.35 -1.34 10.79
CA LEU A 206 -21.33 -1.82 11.69
C LEU A 206 -21.11 -3.31 11.43
N HIS A 207 -19.90 -3.65 11.02
CA HIS A 207 -19.45 -5.03 10.89
C HIS A 207 -18.83 -5.52 12.18
N VAL A 208 -19.14 -6.76 12.56
CA VAL A 208 -18.49 -7.44 13.68
C VAL A 208 -17.77 -8.65 13.11
N PHE A 209 -16.45 -8.57 13.00
CA PHE A 209 -15.61 -9.68 12.56
C PHE A 209 -15.23 -10.57 13.74
N GLY A 210 -15.30 -11.87 13.51
CA GLY A 210 -14.92 -12.90 14.49
C GLY A 210 -16.12 -13.68 15.03
N ARG A 211 -15.82 -14.77 15.74
CA ARG A 211 -16.84 -15.64 16.33
C ARG A 211 -17.25 -15.08 17.70
N VAL A 212 -18.15 -14.10 17.64
CA VAL A 212 -18.72 -13.41 18.80
C VAL A 212 -20.05 -14.08 19.19
N PRO A 213 -20.28 -14.38 20.49
CA PRO A 213 -21.55 -14.92 20.95
C PRO A 213 -22.76 -13.97 20.74
N PRO A 214 -23.98 -14.49 20.54
CA PRO A 214 -25.17 -13.65 20.30
C PRO A 214 -25.46 -12.64 21.42
N GLU A 215 -25.16 -12.98 22.66
CA GLU A 215 -25.28 -12.10 23.82
C GLU A 215 -24.38 -10.87 23.69
N ILE A 216 -23.17 -11.04 23.15
CA ILE A 216 -22.25 -9.93 22.93
C ILE A 216 -22.72 -9.06 21.76
N LEU A 217 -23.24 -9.65 20.68
CA LEU A 217 -23.85 -8.88 19.59
C LEU A 217 -25.05 -8.04 20.06
N THR A 218 -25.78 -8.54 21.05
CA THR A 218 -26.89 -7.79 21.68
C THR A 218 -26.34 -6.59 22.42
N VAL A 219 -25.26 -6.75 23.20
CA VAL A 219 -24.59 -5.62 23.87
C VAL A 219 -24.07 -4.59 22.87
N VAL A 220 -23.40 -5.03 21.80
CA VAL A 220 -22.91 -4.12 20.75
C VAL A 220 -24.07 -3.34 20.13
N ARG A 221 -25.22 -3.99 19.92
CA ARG A 221 -26.43 -3.33 19.43
C ARG A 221 -26.97 -2.29 20.39
N GLU A 222 -27.13 -2.65 21.67
CA GLU A 222 -27.62 -1.74 22.71
C GLU A 222 -26.73 -0.50 22.82
N VAL A 223 -25.40 -0.67 22.80
CA VAL A 223 -24.45 0.46 22.88
C VAL A 223 -24.45 1.28 21.59
N ALA A 224 -24.52 0.65 20.42
CA ALA A 224 -24.62 1.38 19.16
C ALA A 224 -25.91 2.21 19.08
N GLU A 225 -27.04 1.68 19.55
CA GLU A 225 -28.32 2.39 19.62
C GLU A 225 -28.32 3.54 20.65
N SER A 226 -27.50 3.46 21.70
CA SER A 226 -27.33 4.57 22.64
C SER A 226 -26.40 5.67 22.13
N VAL A 227 -25.40 5.32 21.32
CA VAL A 227 -24.42 6.27 20.76
C VAL A 227 -24.96 6.96 19.50
N TYR A 228 -25.62 6.21 18.61
CA TYR A 228 -26.10 6.74 17.33
C TYR A 228 -27.57 7.13 17.40
N GLU A 229 -27.89 8.37 17.05
CA GLU A 229 -29.28 8.88 16.98
C GLU A 229 -30.13 8.26 15.85
N HIS A 230 -29.58 7.33 15.07
CA HIS A 230 -30.22 6.69 13.93
C HIS A 230 -30.00 5.17 13.95
N PRO A 231 -30.89 4.38 13.35
CA PRO A 231 -30.72 2.93 13.30
C PRO A 231 -29.43 2.58 12.54
N VAL A 232 -28.58 1.77 13.20
CA VAL A 232 -27.37 1.21 12.61
C VAL A 232 -27.59 -0.27 12.34
N GLU A 233 -27.36 -0.69 11.11
CA GLU A 233 -27.38 -2.10 10.76
C GLU A 233 -26.11 -2.76 11.31
N ILE A 234 -26.25 -3.88 12.01
CA ILE A 234 -25.12 -4.64 12.57
C ILE A 234 -25.06 -6.00 11.90
N ARG A 235 -23.89 -6.34 11.34
CA ARG A 235 -23.67 -7.61 10.65
C ARG A 235 -22.43 -8.31 11.17
N GLN A 236 -22.60 -9.52 11.68
CA GLN A 236 -21.47 -10.38 11.98
C GLN A 236 -20.87 -10.95 10.69
N ARG A 237 -19.55 -11.07 10.65
CA ARG A 237 -18.79 -11.63 9.54
C ARG A 237 -17.79 -12.66 10.03
N LEU A 238 -17.75 -13.80 9.36
CA LEU A 238 -16.79 -14.88 9.62
C LEU A 238 -15.72 -14.95 8.53
N ALA A 239 -14.58 -15.57 8.85
CA ALA A 239 -13.47 -15.73 7.90
C ALA A 239 -13.93 -16.33 6.55
N LEU A 240 -14.72 -17.41 6.56
CA LEU A 240 -15.21 -18.01 5.32
C LEU A 240 -16.06 -17.06 4.46
N GLU A 241 -16.80 -16.14 5.07
CA GLU A 241 -17.72 -15.23 4.36
C GLU A 241 -16.98 -14.08 3.66
N ILE A 242 -15.86 -13.66 4.25
CA ILE A 242 -15.01 -12.61 3.68
C ILE A 242 -13.89 -13.17 2.80
N SER A 243 -13.83 -14.51 2.70
CA SER A 243 -12.91 -15.17 1.80
C SER A 243 -13.37 -14.96 0.36
N CYS A 244 -12.49 -14.37 -0.45
CA CYS A 244 -12.77 -14.21 -1.86
C CYS A 244 -12.33 -15.49 -2.57
N PRO A 245 -13.12 -16.05 -3.51
CA PRO A 245 -12.54 -16.99 -4.44
C PRO A 245 -11.38 -16.28 -5.13
N VAL A 246 -10.18 -16.86 -5.06
CA VAL A 246 -9.05 -16.38 -5.84
C VAL A 246 -9.42 -16.57 -7.30
N VAL A 247 -10.01 -15.55 -7.90
CA VAL A 247 -10.20 -15.49 -9.34
C VAL A 247 -8.80 -15.19 -9.88
N PRO A 248 -8.16 -16.09 -10.64
CA PRO A 248 -6.93 -15.74 -11.32
C PRO A 248 -7.25 -14.52 -12.17
N VAL A 249 -6.64 -13.38 -11.85
CA VAL A 249 -6.73 -12.17 -12.68
C VAL A 249 -6.29 -12.64 -14.07
N PRO A 250 -7.17 -12.64 -15.09
CA PRO A 250 -6.70 -12.95 -16.43
C PRO A 250 -5.62 -11.92 -16.71
N VAL A 251 -4.39 -12.39 -16.93
CA VAL A 251 -3.31 -11.54 -17.43
C VAL A 251 -3.88 -10.90 -18.68
N TYR A 252 -4.21 -9.62 -18.58
CA TYR A 252 -4.59 -8.83 -19.73
C TYR A 252 -3.33 -8.73 -20.57
N THR A 253 -3.16 -9.73 -21.44
CA THR A 253 -2.28 -9.61 -22.59
C THR A 253 -3.12 -8.83 -23.57
N PRO A 254 -2.90 -7.52 -23.78
CA PRO A 254 -3.55 -6.85 -24.88
C PRO A 254 -3.21 -7.66 -26.13
N THR A 255 -4.21 -8.33 -26.69
CA THR A 255 -4.11 -8.80 -28.06
C THR A 255 -4.11 -7.52 -28.87
N ILE A 256 -2.91 -6.99 -29.11
CA ILE A 256 -2.70 -6.03 -30.17
C ILE A 256 -3.05 -6.83 -31.42
N ALA A 257 -4.29 -6.71 -31.87
CA ALA A 257 -4.65 -7.13 -33.20
C ALA A 257 -3.58 -6.54 -34.13
N PRO A 258 -2.95 -7.34 -35.02
CA PRO A 258 -2.00 -6.79 -35.98
C PRO A 258 -2.67 -5.58 -36.61
N SER A 259 -2.03 -4.41 -36.46
CA SER A 259 -2.62 -3.13 -36.79
C SER A 259 -3.22 -3.22 -38.18
N GLN A 260 -4.55 -3.27 -38.27
CA GLN A 260 -5.20 -3.01 -39.54
C GLN A 260 -4.93 -1.54 -39.81
N ALA A 261 -3.97 -1.31 -40.70
CA ALA A 261 -3.57 -0.02 -41.23
C ALA A 261 -4.69 0.71 -42.00
N GLU A 262 -5.94 0.38 -41.71
CA GLU A 262 -7.15 0.87 -42.38
C GLU A 262 -7.49 2.30 -41.93
N TRP A 263 -7.19 2.64 -40.67
CA TRP A 263 -7.49 3.97 -40.12
C TRP A 263 -6.57 5.06 -40.68
N VAL A 264 -5.31 4.74 -40.98
CA VAL A 264 -4.36 5.69 -41.61
C VAL A 264 -4.56 5.75 -43.12
N GLY A 265 -5.12 4.70 -43.73
CA GLY A 265 -5.53 4.67 -45.15
C GLY A 265 -6.65 5.67 -45.44
N GLY A 266 -7.66 5.76 -44.58
CA GLY A 266 -8.82 6.65 -44.76
C GLY A 266 -8.47 8.15 -44.78
N LEU A 267 -7.48 8.58 -43.98
CA LEU A 267 -7.05 9.99 -43.96
C LEU A 267 -6.18 10.37 -45.16
N ARG A 268 -5.29 9.47 -45.63
CA ARG A 268 -4.53 9.70 -46.88
C ARG A 268 -5.42 9.63 -48.12
N ALA A 269 -6.41 8.74 -48.13
CA ALA A 269 -7.39 8.63 -49.22
C ALA A 269 -8.31 9.87 -49.29
N ARG A 270 -8.75 10.41 -48.15
CA ARG A 270 -9.52 11.67 -48.08
C ARG A 270 -8.68 12.89 -48.44
N ALA A 271 -7.41 12.97 -48.02
CA ALA A 271 -6.50 14.04 -48.42
C ALA A 271 -6.11 14.00 -49.92
N ALA A 272 -6.20 12.84 -50.57
CA ALA A 272 -6.02 12.70 -52.01
C ALA A 272 -7.28 13.11 -52.82
N GLN A 273 -8.47 13.05 -52.21
CA GLN A 273 -9.74 13.44 -52.83
C GLN A 273 -10.04 14.94 -52.72
N ASP A 274 -9.40 15.67 -51.81
CA ASP A 274 -9.56 17.12 -51.62
C ASP A 274 -8.58 17.99 -52.42
N ARG A 275 -7.98 17.47 -53.50
CA ARG A 275 -7.28 18.31 -54.47
C ARG A 275 -8.29 18.95 -55.44
N PRO A 276 -8.57 20.27 -55.37
CA PRO A 276 -9.43 20.92 -56.35
C PRO A 276 -8.82 20.78 -57.75
N SER A 277 -9.60 20.21 -58.68
CA SER A 277 -9.21 20.03 -60.07
C SER A 277 -8.90 21.38 -60.72
N ARG A 278 -7.62 21.73 -60.79
CA ARG A 278 -7.11 22.97 -61.40
C ARG A 278 -7.12 22.94 -62.94
N THR A 279 -8.06 22.21 -63.54
CA THR A 279 -8.09 21.87 -64.97
C THR A 279 -9.44 22.11 -65.66
N ARG A 280 -10.33 22.95 -65.09
CA ARG A 280 -11.56 23.41 -65.78
C ARG A 280 -11.84 24.92 -65.66
N ALA A 281 -10.79 25.74 -65.51
CA ALA A 281 -10.92 27.20 -65.48
C ALA A 281 -10.02 27.96 -66.48
N PHE A 282 -9.35 27.26 -67.42
CA PHE A 282 -8.47 27.90 -68.43
C PHE A 282 -8.69 27.40 -69.87
N ALA A 283 -9.91 27.00 -70.25
CA ALA A 283 -10.18 26.47 -71.60
C ALA A 283 -11.37 27.13 -72.35
N VAL A 284 -11.74 28.38 -72.05
CA VAL A 284 -12.78 29.11 -72.84
C VAL A 284 -12.42 30.56 -73.23
N VAL A 285 -11.26 31.15 -72.87
CA VAL A 285 -11.01 32.59 -73.15
C VAL A 285 -9.71 32.92 -73.93
N ALA A 286 -9.06 31.99 -74.64
CA ALA A 286 -7.87 32.38 -75.43
C ALA A 286 -7.62 31.52 -76.69
N ALA A 287 -8.62 31.41 -77.56
CA ALA A 287 -8.44 30.93 -78.94
C ALA A 287 -9.26 31.77 -79.95
N VAL A 288 -9.34 33.07 -79.69
CA VAL A 288 -9.55 34.10 -80.70
C VAL A 288 -8.37 35.06 -80.51
N ALA A 289 -7.66 35.33 -81.60
CA ALA A 289 -6.53 36.27 -81.69
C ALA A 289 -5.13 35.73 -81.37
N THR A 290 -4.61 34.89 -82.26
CA THR A 290 -3.38 35.17 -83.02
C THR A 290 -3.45 34.34 -84.31
N VAL A 291 -4.31 34.72 -85.25
CA VAL A 291 -3.99 35.67 -86.35
C VAL A 291 -2.93 35.10 -87.26
N ALA A 292 -3.31 34.95 -88.53
CA ALA A 292 -2.47 35.25 -89.68
C ALA A 292 -0.96 35.06 -89.46
N ILE A 293 -0.55 33.80 -89.34
CA ILE A 293 0.71 33.36 -89.91
C ILE A 293 0.32 32.38 -91.02
N ALA A 294 -0.19 32.99 -92.09
CA ALA A 294 -0.41 32.32 -93.35
C ALA A 294 0.96 31.98 -93.96
N ALA A 295 1.01 30.83 -94.62
CA ALA A 295 1.81 30.59 -95.81
C ALA A 295 3.31 30.97 -95.75
N ALA A 296 4.16 30.01 -95.43
CA ALA A 296 5.36 29.71 -96.24
C ALA A 296 6.12 28.52 -95.63
N ALA A 297 6.52 27.61 -96.53
CA ALA A 297 7.75 26.81 -96.49
C ALA A 297 8.02 26.00 -95.21
N GLY A 298 7.93 24.69 -95.27
CA GLY A 298 8.97 23.89 -95.94
C GLY A 298 10.04 23.59 -94.89
N LEU A 299 10.14 22.35 -94.42
CA LEU A 299 11.01 21.34 -95.04
C LEU A 299 12.07 20.96 -93.99
N PHE A 300 12.10 19.67 -93.62
CA PHE A 300 13.27 18.91 -93.18
C PHE A 300 13.90 19.29 -91.82
N LEU A 301 14.63 18.44 -91.09
CA LEU A 301 14.80 16.99 -90.97
C LEU A 301 15.66 16.80 -89.70
N HIS A 302 15.40 15.71 -88.97
CA HIS A 302 16.34 14.78 -88.31
C HIS A 302 17.65 15.19 -87.54
N ILE A 303 17.68 14.71 -86.27
CA ILE A 303 18.71 13.89 -85.56
C ILE A 303 20.09 14.52 -85.23
N ARG A 304 20.47 14.55 -83.93
CA ARG A 304 21.58 13.78 -83.28
C ARG A 304 21.92 14.29 -81.86
N GLY A 305 22.20 13.34 -80.94
CA GLY A 305 22.68 13.52 -79.55
C GLY A 305 24.14 14.01 -79.46
N PRO A 306 24.93 13.81 -78.35
CA PRO A 306 24.84 12.77 -77.30
C PRO A 306 25.16 13.22 -75.82
N GLU A 307 25.17 12.22 -74.92
CA GLU A 307 25.82 11.94 -73.59
C GLU A 307 26.93 12.86 -72.98
N PRO A 308 27.39 12.70 -71.68
CA PRO A 308 27.55 11.49 -70.83
C PRO A 308 27.07 11.59 -69.34
N SER A 309 26.75 10.53 -68.57
CA SER A 309 27.43 9.30 -68.04
C SER A 309 28.23 9.50 -66.71
N ASP A 310 27.57 9.15 -65.60
CA ASP A 310 27.88 8.10 -64.60
C ASP A 310 29.30 7.79 -64.04
N SER A 311 29.29 7.66 -62.70
CA SER A 311 29.76 6.51 -61.89
C SER A 311 31.22 6.32 -61.42
N ALA A 312 31.29 6.07 -60.10
CA ALA A 312 32.00 5.02 -59.36
C ALA A 312 33.51 5.11 -59.06
N ALA A 313 33.84 4.76 -57.81
CA ALA A 313 35.01 3.97 -57.46
C ALA A 313 34.71 3.06 -56.25
N LEU A 314 34.66 1.75 -56.51
CA LEU A 314 34.99 0.68 -55.57
C LEU A 314 36.50 0.45 -55.68
N ASP A 315 37.19 0.08 -54.60
CA ASP A 315 38.15 -1.01 -54.74
C ASP A 315 38.53 -1.72 -53.42
N THR A 316 38.94 -2.97 -53.62
CA THR A 316 38.98 -4.11 -52.72
C THR A 316 40.41 -4.63 -52.53
N SER A 317 40.67 -5.34 -51.41
CA SER A 317 41.73 -6.37 -51.18
C SER A 317 43.18 -5.90 -50.88
N ALA A 318 44.03 -6.57 -50.09
CA ALA A 318 44.04 -7.94 -49.55
C ALA A 318 44.98 -8.11 -48.30
N ARG A 319 44.83 -9.31 -47.68
CA ARG A 319 45.48 -10.02 -46.53
C ARG A 319 47.04 -10.01 -46.48
N THR A 320 47.73 -10.31 -45.36
CA THR A 320 48.01 -11.66 -44.76
C THR A 320 48.64 -11.54 -43.30
N PRO A 321 48.97 -12.60 -42.49
CA PRO A 321 48.40 -12.81 -41.12
C PRO A 321 49.39 -13.07 -39.93
N VAL A 322 48.80 -13.41 -38.75
CA VAL A 322 49.27 -14.27 -37.60
C VAL A 322 49.88 -13.57 -36.35
N PRO A 323 49.73 -14.06 -35.08
CA PRO A 323 48.67 -14.83 -34.40
C PRO A 323 48.09 -14.14 -33.12
N ALA A 324 47.07 -14.79 -32.54
CA ALA A 324 46.27 -14.42 -31.39
C ALA A 324 46.95 -14.53 -30.00
N THR A 325 46.55 -13.62 -29.10
CA THR A 325 46.51 -13.88 -27.64
C THR A 325 45.13 -13.45 -27.14
N PHE A 326 44.39 -14.39 -26.57
CA PHE A 326 43.06 -14.19 -25.99
C PHE A 326 43.13 -13.33 -24.72
N GLY A 327 42.55 -12.13 -24.76
CA GLY A 327 42.21 -11.33 -23.59
C GLY A 327 40.70 -11.15 -23.53
N HIS A 328 40.06 -11.69 -22.48
CA HIS A 328 38.63 -11.51 -22.20
C HIS A 328 38.30 -10.02 -22.07
N GLN A 329 37.47 -9.50 -22.97
CA GLN A 329 36.76 -8.23 -22.79
C GLN A 329 35.27 -8.56 -22.59
N PRO A 330 34.72 -8.43 -21.37
CA PRO A 330 33.30 -8.58 -21.17
C PRO A 330 32.55 -7.42 -21.82
N LEU A 331 31.49 -7.79 -22.54
CA LEU A 331 30.51 -6.92 -23.16
C LEU A 331 29.97 -5.91 -22.13
N THR A 332 29.98 -4.64 -22.50
CA THR A 332 29.32 -3.56 -21.76
C THR A 332 27.81 -3.80 -21.80
N VAL A 333 27.28 -4.44 -20.76
CA VAL A 333 25.85 -4.47 -20.48
C VAL A 333 25.49 -3.13 -19.86
N THR A 334 24.70 -2.33 -20.58
CA THR A 334 24.05 -1.15 -20.02
C THR A 334 23.15 -1.60 -18.86
N PRO A 335 23.35 -1.12 -17.62
CA PRO A 335 22.50 -1.50 -16.52
C PRO A 335 21.06 -0.97 -16.74
N PRO A 336 20.03 -1.73 -16.36
CA PRO A 336 18.67 -1.20 -16.33
C PRO A 336 18.57 -0.05 -15.32
N SER A 337 17.84 0.98 -15.73
CA SER A 337 17.48 2.19 -14.99
C SER A 337 17.35 1.98 -13.48
N SER A 338 18.19 2.67 -12.71
CA SER A 338 18.18 2.73 -11.25
C SER A 338 16.79 3.12 -10.74
N ALA A 339 16.27 2.36 -9.79
CA ALA A 339 15.15 2.77 -8.95
C ALA A 339 15.50 4.09 -8.22
N PRO A 340 14.52 4.96 -7.91
CA PRO A 340 14.76 6.15 -7.11
C PRO A 340 15.39 5.75 -5.77
N THR A 341 16.62 6.21 -5.52
CA THR A 341 17.41 5.83 -4.35
C THR A 341 16.98 6.68 -3.16
N THR A 342 16.37 6.05 -2.14
CA THR A 342 16.22 6.67 -0.81
C THR A 342 17.58 6.66 -0.11
N THR A 343 17.90 7.74 0.61
CA THR A 343 19.16 7.86 1.35
C THR A 343 18.89 7.71 2.84
N VAL A 344 19.58 6.80 3.51
CA VAL A 344 19.48 6.64 4.98
C VAL A 344 20.29 7.74 5.65
N GLU A 345 19.70 8.45 6.62
CA GLU A 345 20.37 9.47 7.43
C GLU A 345 20.16 9.22 8.93
N SER A 346 21.18 9.50 9.73
CA SER A 346 21.12 9.41 11.19
C SER A 346 21.44 10.77 11.81
N VAL A 347 20.58 11.23 12.72
CA VAL A 347 20.78 12.48 13.47
C VAL A 347 20.41 12.27 14.93
N GLY A 348 21.39 12.39 15.83
CA GLY A 348 21.17 12.12 17.26
C GLY A 348 20.90 10.64 17.51
N ARG A 349 19.74 10.30 18.08
CA ARG A 349 19.32 8.91 18.32
C ARG A 349 18.26 8.45 17.32
N ILE A 350 18.05 9.17 16.22
CA ILE A 350 17.08 8.76 15.20
C ILE A 350 17.77 8.49 13.87
N THR A 351 17.37 7.40 13.24
CA THR A 351 17.74 7.03 11.88
C THR A 351 16.47 6.99 11.02
N PHE A 352 16.50 7.58 9.82
CA PHE A 352 15.35 7.67 8.92
C PHE A 352 15.79 7.71 7.44
N ASP A 353 14.87 7.42 6.53
CA ASP A 353 15.10 7.53 5.10
C ASP A 353 14.70 8.93 4.58
N ILE A 354 15.59 9.58 3.83
CA ILE A 354 15.25 10.75 3.02
C ILE A 354 14.51 10.25 1.77
N PRO A 355 13.27 10.72 1.51
CA PRO A 355 12.50 10.31 0.34
C PRO A 355 13.19 10.75 -0.95
N ALA A 356 12.95 10.02 -2.05
CA ALA A 356 13.50 10.41 -3.34
C ALA A 356 12.97 11.78 -3.79
N GLY A 357 13.87 12.64 -4.29
CA GLY A 357 13.53 14.01 -4.66
C GLY A 357 13.39 14.97 -3.47
N TRP A 358 13.94 14.59 -2.31
CA TRP A 358 14.03 15.41 -1.11
C TRP A 358 15.47 15.49 -0.64
N HIS A 359 15.80 16.58 0.05
CA HIS A 359 17.08 16.77 0.71
C HIS A 359 16.89 17.37 2.10
N ARG A 360 17.88 17.14 2.97
CA ARG A 360 17.92 17.80 4.28
C ARG A 360 18.43 19.23 4.12
N ASP A 361 17.72 20.17 4.74
CA ASP A 361 18.21 21.53 4.92
C ASP A 361 19.25 21.55 6.06
N VAL A 362 20.53 21.46 5.69
CA VAL A 362 21.66 21.48 6.63
C VAL A 362 21.85 22.84 7.33
N THR A 363 21.20 23.89 6.83
CA THR A 363 21.26 25.23 7.44
C THR A 363 20.25 25.41 8.58
N SER A 364 19.26 24.52 8.65
CA SER A 364 18.27 24.50 9.72
C SER A 364 18.86 23.94 11.02
N THR A 365 18.53 24.58 12.14
CA THR A 365 18.84 24.05 13.48
C THR A 365 17.93 22.89 13.88
N ARG A 366 16.82 22.69 13.16
CA ARG A 366 15.93 21.53 13.23
C ARG A 366 16.23 20.56 12.10
N ILE A 367 15.85 19.30 12.28
CA ILE A 367 15.91 18.33 11.17
C ILE A 367 14.74 18.65 10.23
N GLU A 368 15.05 19.28 9.11
CA GLU A 368 14.07 19.66 8.10
C GLU A 368 14.43 19.05 6.76
N LEU A 369 13.46 18.40 6.12
CA LEU A 369 13.56 17.92 4.75
C LEU A 369 12.71 18.81 3.85
N ARG A 370 13.24 19.12 2.68
CA ARG A 370 12.54 19.88 1.64
C ARG A 370 12.58 19.10 0.33
N PRO A 371 11.52 19.20 -0.48
CA PRO A 371 11.57 18.64 -1.82
C PRO A 371 12.57 19.43 -2.67
N ASP A 372 13.14 18.77 -3.66
CA ASP A 372 13.96 19.41 -4.70
C ASP A 372 13.10 20.27 -5.61
N SER A 373 11.80 19.95 -5.71
CA SER A 373 10.81 20.84 -6.31
C SER A 373 10.64 22.10 -5.45
N ALA A 374 10.51 23.27 -6.06
CA ALA A 374 10.33 24.53 -5.34
C ALA A 374 8.93 24.67 -4.69
N THR A 375 8.25 23.56 -4.39
CA THR A 375 6.98 23.56 -3.68
C THR A 375 7.20 23.91 -2.21
N PRO A 376 6.30 24.68 -1.57
CA PRO A 376 6.41 25.07 -0.18
C PRO A 376 5.98 23.93 0.76
N GLN A 377 6.59 22.76 0.61
CA GLN A 377 6.40 21.58 1.45
C GLN A 377 7.61 21.37 2.36
N ARG A 378 7.38 20.78 3.53
CA ARG A 378 8.45 20.51 4.51
C ARG A 378 8.09 19.31 5.36
N ILE A 379 9.09 18.49 5.68
CA ILE A 379 8.99 17.47 6.74
C ILE A 379 9.93 17.89 7.86
N THR A 380 9.41 18.03 9.08
CA THR A 380 10.19 18.43 10.26
C THR A 380 10.25 17.29 11.25
N LEU A 381 11.44 16.91 11.70
CA LEU A 381 11.62 15.95 12.79
C LEU A 381 12.19 16.64 14.02
N THR A 382 11.62 16.32 15.17
CA THR A 382 12.11 16.77 16.48
C THR A 382 12.19 15.60 17.44
N GLN A 383 13.25 15.56 18.24
CA GLN A 383 13.49 14.55 19.26
C GLN A 383 13.54 15.20 20.64
N LYS A 384 12.87 14.60 21.63
CA LYS A 384 12.85 15.03 23.02
C LYS A 384 13.07 13.83 23.93
N ALA A 385 14.10 13.88 24.78
CA ALA A 385 14.30 12.85 25.80
C ALA A 385 13.16 12.89 26.84
N ILE A 386 12.68 11.72 27.23
CA ILE A 386 11.60 11.55 28.21
C ILE A 386 12.02 10.53 29.27
N GLY A 387 11.44 10.64 30.48
CA GLY A 387 11.64 9.66 31.55
C GLY A 387 11.12 8.28 31.15
N ALA A 388 11.68 7.22 31.73
CA ALA A 388 11.28 5.84 31.43
C ALA A 388 9.84 5.52 31.88
N ASP A 389 9.28 6.30 32.79
CA ASP A 389 7.93 6.22 33.32
C ASP A 389 6.90 7.07 32.56
N VAL A 390 7.35 7.87 31.58
CA VAL A 390 6.47 8.73 30.79
C VAL A 390 5.70 7.88 29.78
N THR A 391 4.37 7.84 29.96
CA THR A 391 3.45 7.14 29.08
C THR A 391 2.98 8.01 27.92
N ILE A 392 2.44 7.37 26.88
CA ILE A 392 1.77 8.07 25.78
C ILE A 392 0.55 8.87 26.27
N ASP A 393 -0.08 8.49 27.39
CA ASP A 393 -1.11 9.27 28.11
C ASP A 393 -0.58 10.56 28.67
N ALA A 394 0.56 10.49 29.36
CA ALA A 394 1.19 11.68 29.92
C ALA A 394 1.58 12.67 28.81
N VAL A 395 2.14 12.18 27.69
CA VAL A 395 2.47 13.03 26.54
C VAL A 395 1.22 13.61 25.87
N ARG A 396 0.15 12.84 25.74
CA ARG A 396 -1.13 13.34 25.21
C ARG A 396 -1.68 14.47 26.08
N ALA A 397 -1.76 14.25 27.39
CA ALA A 397 -2.22 15.26 28.33
C ALA A 397 -1.35 16.53 28.29
N ASP A 398 -0.02 16.40 28.18
CA ASP A 398 0.88 17.54 28.01
C ASP A 398 0.61 18.31 26.71
N LEU A 399 0.43 17.62 25.59
CA LEU A 399 0.10 18.25 24.31
C LEU A 399 -1.29 18.94 24.35
N GLU A 400 -2.28 18.32 24.99
CA GLU A 400 -3.62 18.90 25.19
C GLU A 400 -3.53 20.17 26.07
N ASN A 401 -2.69 20.14 27.10
CA ASN A 401 -2.43 21.31 27.94
C ASN A 401 -1.77 22.45 27.16
N GLN A 402 -0.82 22.15 26.28
CA GLN A 402 -0.17 23.13 25.40
C GLN A 402 -1.16 23.69 24.37
N ALA A 403 -2.06 22.87 23.85
CA ALA A 403 -3.08 23.29 22.89
C ALA A 403 -4.04 24.33 23.49
N ARG A 404 -4.36 24.24 24.79
CA ARG A 404 -5.23 25.22 25.50
C ARG A 404 -4.66 26.64 25.51
N GLY A 405 -3.34 26.80 25.37
CA GLY A 405 -2.69 28.11 25.28
C GLY A 405 -2.67 28.72 23.87
N ARG A 406 -3.19 28.01 22.86
CA ARG A 406 -3.14 28.44 21.45
C ARG A 406 -4.48 29.02 20.96
N PRO A 407 -4.48 29.81 19.87
CA PRO A 407 -5.72 30.27 19.26
C PRO A 407 -6.65 29.12 18.89
N ALA A 408 -7.96 29.31 19.07
CA ALA A 408 -8.96 28.31 18.72
C ALA A 408 -8.87 27.94 17.22
N GLY A 409 -8.94 26.63 16.93
CA GLY A 409 -8.82 26.10 15.57
C GLY A 409 -7.38 25.98 15.04
N SER A 410 -6.36 26.46 15.76
CA SER A 410 -4.96 26.31 15.36
C SER A 410 -4.44 24.87 15.47
N LEU A 411 -5.09 24.03 16.28
CA LEU A 411 -4.76 22.63 16.48
C LEU A 411 -6.07 21.82 16.44
N SER A 412 -6.04 20.67 15.77
CA SER A 412 -7.09 19.65 15.90
C SER A 412 -6.99 18.97 17.27
N PRO A 413 -8.03 18.25 17.70
CA PRO A 413 -7.91 17.32 18.82
C PRO A 413 -6.73 16.36 18.63
N ILE A 414 -6.04 16.06 19.73
CA ILE A 414 -4.92 15.12 19.74
C ILE A 414 -5.48 13.71 19.87
N ARG A 415 -5.27 12.91 18.83
CA ARG A 415 -5.85 11.56 18.72
C ARG A 415 -4.83 10.49 18.99
N ARG A 416 -5.25 9.43 19.68
CA ARG A 416 -4.53 8.15 19.72
C ARG A 416 -4.80 7.35 18.45
N GLY A 417 -3.81 6.57 18.03
CA GLY A 417 -4.02 5.59 16.97
C GLY A 417 -2.70 5.10 16.37
N THR A 418 -2.82 4.33 15.29
CA THR A 418 -1.71 4.08 14.40
C THR A 418 -1.36 5.37 13.67
N VAL A 419 -0.12 5.83 13.79
CA VAL A 419 0.34 6.95 12.97
C VAL A 419 0.54 6.47 11.52
N LEU A 420 0.82 7.39 10.57
CA LEU A 420 0.92 7.22 9.11
C LEU A 420 1.78 6.02 8.60
N SER A 421 2.35 5.21 9.48
CA SER A 421 3.12 4.00 9.17
C SER A 421 2.84 2.79 10.08
N GLY A 422 1.69 2.78 10.77
CA GLY A 422 1.25 1.65 11.59
C GLY A 422 1.90 1.54 12.97
N GLN A 423 2.64 2.57 13.41
CA GLN A 423 3.22 2.62 14.75
C GLN A 423 2.21 3.24 15.74
N PRO A 424 2.00 2.68 16.94
CA PRO A 424 1.19 3.31 17.97
C PRO A 424 1.76 4.69 18.33
N GLY A 425 0.92 5.72 18.35
CA GLY A 425 1.37 7.07 18.66
C GLY A 425 0.22 8.06 18.79
N LEU A 426 0.55 9.34 18.72
CA LEU A 426 -0.40 10.44 18.69
C LEU A 426 -0.37 11.13 17.32
N SER A 427 -1.53 11.61 16.87
CA SER A 427 -1.65 12.41 15.67
C SER A 427 -2.53 13.63 15.90
N TYR A 428 -2.19 14.74 15.24
CA TYR A 428 -2.99 15.96 15.23
C TYR A 428 -2.58 16.83 14.03
N ASP A 429 -3.49 17.70 13.59
CA ASP A 429 -3.22 18.68 12.54
C ASP A 429 -3.05 20.06 13.19
N GLU A 430 -2.00 20.78 12.81
CA GLU A 430 -1.78 22.20 13.14
C GLU A 430 -2.08 23.06 11.91
N HIS A 431 -2.75 24.19 12.12
CA HIS A 431 -3.11 25.15 11.08
C HIS A 431 -2.43 26.50 11.37
N PRO A 432 -1.18 26.70 10.94
CA PRO A 432 -0.51 27.99 11.08
C PRO A 432 -1.22 29.10 10.29
N ALA A 433 -0.99 30.35 10.71
CA ALA A 433 -1.63 31.52 10.11
C ALA A 433 -1.25 31.77 8.63
N ASP A 434 -0.22 31.08 8.13
CA ASP A 434 0.25 31.18 6.75
C ASP A 434 -0.57 30.33 5.76
N GLY A 435 -1.65 29.70 6.23
CA GLY A 435 -2.55 28.88 5.41
C GLY A 435 -2.00 27.49 5.07
N SER A 436 -0.90 27.06 5.70
CA SER A 436 -0.45 25.68 5.65
C SER A 436 -1.18 24.79 6.64
N THR A 437 -1.08 23.48 6.43
CA THR A 437 -1.45 22.47 7.41
C THR A 437 -0.20 21.65 7.72
N VAL A 438 0.06 21.43 9.00
CA VAL A 438 1.10 20.52 9.47
C VAL A 438 0.43 19.31 10.11
N ARG A 439 0.56 18.15 9.48
CA ARG A 439 0.11 16.89 10.08
C ARG A 439 1.20 16.33 10.95
N TRP A 440 0.95 16.28 12.25
CA TRP A 440 1.90 15.78 13.24
C TRP A 440 1.69 14.31 13.54
N SER A 441 2.81 13.61 13.65
CA SER A 441 2.98 12.24 14.10
C SER A 441 3.89 12.23 15.32
N VAL A 442 3.46 11.66 16.44
CA VAL A 442 4.28 11.56 17.65
C VAL A 442 4.39 10.10 18.09
N VAL A 443 5.62 9.61 18.19
CA VAL A 443 5.92 8.25 18.66
C VAL A 443 6.85 8.30 19.86
N LEU A 444 6.70 7.32 20.75
CA LEU A 444 7.54 7.15 21.93
C LEU A 444 8.31 5.84 21.77
N GLU A 445 9.63 5.90 21.69
CA GLU A 445 10.48 4.73 21.56
C GLU A 445 11.79 4.93 22.34
N LYS A 446 12.20 3.93 23.12
CA LYS A 446 13.48 3.89 23.87
C LYS A 446 13.81 5.18 24.67
N GLY A 447 12.81 5.73 25.37
CA GLY A 447 12.97 6.93 26.20
C GLY A 447 13.07 8.24 25.40
N LEU A 448 12.60 8.22 24.14
CA LEU A 448 12.58 9.37 23.25
C LEU A 448 11.17 9.60 22.72
N GLN A 449 10.69 10.84 22.81
CA GLN A 449 9.55 11.32 22.04
C GLN A 449 10.08 11.86 20.70
N VAL A 450 9.65 11.26 19.60
CA VAL A 450 9.93 11.75 18.26
C VAL A 450 8.66 12.32 17.65
N SER A 451 8.71 13.58 17.22
CA SER A 451 7.59 14.25 16.55
C SER A 451 7.97 14.59 15.12
N THR A 452 7.16 14.12 14.17
CA THR A 452 7.32 14.34 12.73
C THR A 452 6.16 15.18 12.22
N GLY A 453 6.45 16.37 11.71
CA GLY A 453 5.47 17.33 11.18
C GLY A 453 5.56 17.41 9.67
N CYS A 454 4.47 17.04 8.99
CA CYS A 454 4.34 17.08 7.54
C CYS A 454 3.57 18.32 7.11
N GLN A 455 4.28 19.33 6.63
CA GLN A 455 3.73 20.62 6.24
C GLN A 455 3.44 20.68 4.75
N TYR A 456 2.21 21.06 4.41
CA TYR A 456 1.74 21.24 3.05
C TYR A 456 0.76 22.41 2.94
N ARG A 457 0.51 22.87 1.71
CA ARG A 457 -0.57 23.79 1.37
C ARG A 457 -1.45 23.13 0.31
N GLY A 458 -2.75 23.11 0.55
CA GLY A 458 -3.71 22.47 -0.37
C GLY A 458 -3.73 20.95 -0.22
N ASP A 459 -3.22 20.22 -1.20
CA ASP A 459 -3.40 18.77 -1.32
C ASP A 459 -2.40 17.97 -0.49
N TRP A 460 -2.92 17.16 0.43
CA TRP A 460 -2.16 16.22 1.25
C TRP A 460 -1.49 15.12 0.41
N GLU A 461 -2.13 14.69 -0.68
CA GLU A 461 -1.66 13.56 -1.49
C GLU A 461 -0.29 13.84 -2.11
N ALA A 462 0.03 15.11 -2.36
CA ALA A 462 1.30 15.53 -2.92
C ALA A 462 2.51 15.32 -1.98
N ILE A 463 2.31 15.27 -0.66
CA ILE A 463 3.39 15.05 0.33
C ILE A 463 3.27 13.68 1.02
N ARG A 464 2.08 13.06 1.00
CA ARG A 464 1.75 11.86 1.78
C ARG A 464 2.82 10.76 1.67
N SER A 465 3.20 10.37 0.46
CA SER A 465 4.16 9.28 0.25
C SER A 465 5.56 9.58 0.81
N ALA A 466 6.01 10.83 0.71
CA ALA A 466 7.28 11.26 1.30
C ALA A 466 7.23 11.20 2.83
N CYS A 467 6.12 11.64 3.42
CA CYS A 467 5.87 11.54 4.86
C CYS A 467 5.80 10.10 5.37
N GLU A 468 5.10 9.22 4.64
CA GLU A 468 5.02 7.79 4.95
C GLU A 468 6.39 7.13 4.88
N THR A 469 7.24 7.54 3.94
CA THR A 469 8.61 7.04 3.83
C THR A 469 9.42 7.39 5.07
N VAL A 470 9.41 8.66 5.49
CA VAL A 470 10.16 9.12 6.66
C VAL A 470 9.63 8.47 7.93
N ILE A 471 8.33 8.56 8.20
CA ILE A 471 7.71 8.02 9.42
C ILE A 471 7.87 6.50 9.45
N GLY A 472 7.75 5.82 8.31
CA GLY A 472 7.77 4.37 8.22
C GLY A 472 9.15 3.75 8.25
N ARG A 473 10.21 4.54 8.11
CA ARG A 473 11.62 4.13 8.21
C ARG A 473 12.34 4.77 9.39
N LEU A 474 11.62 5.55 10.20
CA LEU A 474 12.14 6.14 11.43
C LEU A 474 12.39 5.05 12.48
N HIS A 475 13.59 5.00 13.04
CA HIS A 475 13.93 4.16 14.18
C HIS A 475 14.74 4.95 15.21
N VAL A 476 14.50 4.68 16.49
CA VAL A 476 15.34 5.22 17.57
C VAL A 476 16.50 4.27 17.87
N ASP A 477 17.73 4.73 17.68
CA ASP A 477 18.95 3.99 18.01
C ASP A 477 19.13 3.84 19.53
N SER A 478 19.76 2.73 19.93
CA SER A 478 19.96 2.29 21.32
C SER A 478 20.59 3.37 22.20
#